data_AF-A0A924DPP2-F1
#
_entry.id   AF-A0A924DPP2-F1
#
_cell.length_a   1.000
_cell.length_b   1.000
_cell.length_c   1.000
_cell.angle_alpha   90.00
_cell.angle_beta   90.00
_cell.angle_gamma   90.00
#
_symmetry.space_group_name_H-M   'P 1'
#
loop_
_entity.id
_entity.type
_entity.pdbx_description
1 polymer ?
#
loop_
_entity_poly.entity_id
_entity_poly.type
_entity_poly.pdbx_seq_one_letter_code
_entity_poly.pdbx_strand_id
1 'polypeptide(L)'
;MKKKIFISLFILLNSKLALCEYRVFQYYVRPKIQNITIVSAELVTSTLDPIAYVAYHGGNESVEVNLLRSWQCMGNTSKAQVCSISEGRELNGAPPVATALVPTAAFGVKP
;
A
#
# COMPACT_ATOMS: atom_id res chain seq x y z
N MET A 1 -28.33 38.94 2.92
CA MET A 1 -28.51 37.82 1.96
C MET A 1 -27.47 37.80 0.83
N LYS A 2 -27.10 38.95 0.23
CA LYS A 2 -26.09 39.04 -0.85
C LYS A 2 -24.70 38.45 -0.53
N LYS A 3 -24.23 38.56 0.74
CA LYS A 3 -22.95 37.99 1.19
C LYS A 3 -22.90 36.45 1.16
N LYS A 4 -24.03 35.77 1.44
CA LYS A 4 -24.11 34.30 1.42
C LYS A 4 -24.02 33.73 -0.01
N ILE A 5 -24.60 34.46 -0.97
CA ILE A 5 -24.51 34.12 -2.40
C ILE A 5 -23.06 34.24 -2.91
N PHE A 6 -22.34 35.29 -2.50
CA PHE A 6 -20.92 35.45 -2.84
C PHE A 6 -20.05 34.31 -2.31
N ILE A 7 -20.27 33.89 -1.05
CA ILE A 7 -19.54 32.77 -0.44
C ILE A 7 -19.84 31.45 -1.17
N SER A 8 -21.11 31.20 -1.50
CA SER A 8 -21.51 29.99 -2.25
C SER A 8 -20.88 29.94 -3.64
N LEU A 9 -20.83 31.08 -4.34
CA LEU A 9 -20.22 31.17 -5.68
C LEU A 9 -18.70 30.93 -5.62
N PHE A 10 -18.04 31.46 -4.59
CA PHE A 10 -16.61 31.27 -4.35
C PHE A 10 -16.25 29.79 -4.11
N ILE A 11 -17.06 29.05 -3.37
CA ILE A 11 -16.82 27.61 -3.11
C ILE A 11 -16.98 26.79 -4.40
N LEU A 12 -18.00 27.09 -5.22
CA LEU A 12 -18.24 26.37 -6.48
C LEU A 12 -17.11 26.57 -7.50
N LEU A 13 -16.52 27.78 -7.59
CA LEU A 13 -15.42 28.06 -8.51
C LEU A 13 -14.12 27.30 -8.17
N ASN A 14 -13.90 26.91 -6.93
CA ASN A 14 -12.64 26.27 -6.47
C ASN A 14 -12.68 24.73 -6.49
N SER A 15 -13.80 24.12 -6.92
CA SER A 15 -14.00 22.65 -6.90
C SER A 15 -13.13 21.85 -7.90
N LYS A 16 -12.46 22.51 -8.85
CA LYS A 16 -11.72 21.84 -9.93
C LYS A 16 -10.29 21.41 -9.58
N LEU A 17 -9.82 21.69 -8.37
CA LEU A 17 -8.42 21.44 -7.96
C LEU A 17 -8.21 20.09 -7.26
N ALA A 18 -9.22 19.23 -7.19
CA ALA A 18 -9.08 17.90 -6.61
C ALA A 18 -8.31 16.96 -7.56
N LEU A 19 -6.97 17.03 -7.51
CA LEU A 19 -6.11 16.01 -8.10
C LEU A 19 -6.13 14.80 -7.18
N CYS A 20 -6.63 13.68 -7.69
CA CYS A 20 -6.50 12.42 -6.97
C CYS A 20 -5.08 11.89 -7.16
N GLU A 21 -4.45 11.54 -6.07
CA GLU A 21 -3.16 10.86 -6.05
C GLU A 21 -3.30 9.53 -5.33
N TYR A 22 -2.61 8.52 -5.83
CA TYR A 22 -2.55 7.21 -5.18
C TYR A 22 -1.16 6.62 -5.27
N ARG A 23 -0.88 5.69 -4.37
CA ARG A 23 0.42 5.02 -4.29
C ARG A 23 0.30 3.60 -4.80
N VAL A 24 1.31 3.18 -5.53
CA VAL A 24 1.45 1.83 -6.04
C VAL A 24 2.70 1.23 -5.45
N PHE A 25 2.61 -0.05 -5.14
CA PHE A 25 3.66 -0.83 -4.54
C PHE A 25 3.92 -2.03 -5.43
N GLN A 26 5.20 -2.37 -5.53
CA GLN A 26 5.63 -3.63 -6.11
C GLN A 26 6.44 -4.39 -5.08
N TYR A 27 6.09 -5.64 -4.86
CA TYR A 27 6.71 -6.50 -3.86
C TYR A 27 6.76 -7.95 -4.31
N TYR A 28 7.69 -8.70 -3.72
CA TYR A 28 7.68 -10.14 -3.78
C TYR A 28 6.72 -10.70 -2.72
N VAL A 29 5.87 -11.63 -3.12
CA VAL A 29 4.97 -12.36 -2.23
C VAL A 29 5.37 -13.83 -2.19
N ARG A 30 5.48 -14.38 -0.99
CA ARG A 30 5.74 -15.81 -0.78
C ARG A 30 4.72 -16.36 0.23
N PRO A 31 4.05 -17.49 -0.07
CA PRO A 31 3.21 -18.15 0.93
C PRO A 31 4.06 -18.84 1.99
N LYS A 32 3.61 -18.78 3.25
CA LYS A 32 4.29 -19.38 4.42
C LYS A 32 3.73 -20.75 4.82
N ILE A 33 2.86 -21.34 3.99
CA ILE A 33 2.23 -22.63 4.28
C ILE A 33 3.31 -23.71 4.40
N GLN A 34 3.52 -24.19 5.63
CA GLN A 34 4.40 -25.31 5.91
C GLN A 34 3.77 -26.59 5.32
N ASN A 35 4.54 -27.37 4.57
CA ASN A 35 4.18 -28.64 3.89
C ASN A 35 3.73 -28.62 2.42
N ILE A 36 3.83 -27.50 1.70
CA ILE A 36 3.62 -27.52 0.24
C ILE A 36 4.93 -27.07 -0.43
N THR A 37 5.39 -27.89 -1.38
CA THR A 37 6.53 -27.75 -2.30
C THR A 37 7.07 -26.32 -2.48
N ILE A 38 8.41 -26.18 -2.54
CA ILE A 38 9.18 -24.94 -2.81
C ILE A 38 8.35 -23.91 -3.58
N VAL A 39 7.76 -22.95 -2.87
CA VAL A 39 6.89 -21.95 -3.48
C VAL A 39 7.76 -20.77 -3.89
N SER A 40 7.90 -20.56 -5.18
CA SER A 40 8.65 -19.42 -5.74
C SER A 40 7.98 -18.11 -5.32
N ALA A 41 8.79 -17.09 -5.02
CA ALA A 41 8.26 -15.77 -4.76
C ALA A 41 7.66 -15.18 -6.06
N GLU A 42 6.45 -14.64 -5.98
CA GLU A 42 5.77 -13.98 -7.10
C GLU A 42 5.96 -12.47 -7.01
N LEU A 43 6.19 -11.81 -8.15
CA LEU A 43 6.26 -10.35 -8.22
C LEU A 43 4.84 -9.79 -8.40
N VAL A 44 4.34 -9.09 -7.39
CA VAL A 44 3.00 -8.50 -7.38
C VAL A 44 3.08 -6.99 -7.43
N THR A 45 2.16 -6.37 -8.17
CA THR A 45 1.98 -4.91 -8.22
C THR A 45 0.56 -4.56 -7.78
N SER A 46 0.42 -3.70 -6.78
CA SER A 46 -0.88 -3.39 -6.17
C SER A 46 -0.88 -2.01 -5.52
N THR A 47 -2.07 -1.47 -5.28
CA THR A 47 -2.29 -0.23 -4.50
C THR A 47 -2.30 -0.47 -2.99
N LEU A 48 -2.32 -1.72 -2.55
CA LEU A 48 -2.19 -2.08 -1.14
C LEU A 48 -0.73 -1.97 -0.71
N ASP A 49 -0.48 -1.20 0.34
CA ASP A 49 0.81 -1.20 1.02
C ASP A 49 1.12 -2.60 1.59
N PRO A 50 2.38 -2.92 1.93
CA PRO A 50 2.74 -4.26 2.38
C PRO A 50 1.94 -4.76 3.60
N ILE A 51 1.59 -3.87 4.53
CA ILE A 51 0.84 -4.22 5.74
C ILE A 51 -0.62 -4.52 5.36
N ALA A 52 -1.23 -3.66 4.54
CA ALA A 52 -2.58 -3.85 4.03
C ALA A 52 -2.70 -5.11 3.17
N TYR A 53 -1.69 -5.41 2.35
CA TYR A 53 -1.67 -6.63 1.53
C TYR A 53 -1.64 -7.89 2.39
N VAL A 54 -0.76 -7.93 3.40
CA VAL A 54 -0.70 -9.04 4.36
C VAL A 54 -2.05 -9.21 5.06
N ALA A 55 -2.65 -8.12 5.55
CA ALA A 55 -3.96 -8.18 6.22
C ALA A 55 -5.08 -8.72 5.31
N TYR A 56 -5.08 -8.33 4.02
CA TYR A 56 -6.05 -8.81 3.05
C TYR A 56 -5.88 -10.29 2.69
N HIS A 57 -4.64 -10.80 2.67
CA HIS A 57 -4.30 -12.16 2.22
C HIS A 57 -4.08 -13.17 3.35
N GLY A 58 -4.82 -13.03 4.47
CA GLY A 58 -4.80 -14.02 5.55
C GLY A 58 -3.72 -13.80 6.60
N GLY A 59 -3.11 -12.62 6.63
CA GLY A 59 -2.19 -12.20 7.69
C GLY A 59 -0.77 -12.75 7.57
N ASN A 60 0.06 -12.40 8.56
CA ASN A 60 1.50 -12.69 8.56
C ASN A 60 1.83 -14.19 8.68
N GLU A 61 0.86 -15.02 9.09
CA GLU A 61 1.00 -16.48 9.14
C GLU A 61 0.82 -17.13 7.76
N SER A 62 0.12 -16.46 6.84
CA SER A 62 -0.23 -17.00 5.53
C SER A 62 0.75 -16.57 4.43
N VAL A 63 1.18 -15.31 4.47
CA VAL A 63 2.03 -14.71 3.42
C VAL A 63 3.18 -13.89 4.01
N GLU A 64 4.29 -13.90 3.29
CA GLU A 64 5.43 -13.01 3.45
C GLU A 64 5.46 -12.02 2.29
N VAL A 65 5.67 -10.74 2.59
CA VAL A 65 5.73 -9.67 1.58
C VAL A 65 7.03 -8.90 1.75
N ASN A 66 7.79 -8.76 0.66
CA ASN A 66 9.03 -7.99 0.63
C ASN A 66 8.93 -6.84 -0.38
N LEU A 67 8.92 -5.61 0.12
CA LEU A 67 8.77 -4.40 -0.69
C LEU A 67 9.99 -4.16 -1.58
N LEU A 68 9.77 -4.12 -2.89
CA LEU A 68 10.81 -3.81 -3.87
C LEU A 68 10.86 -2.31 -4.14
N ARG A 69 9.71 -1.72 -4.48
CA ARG A 69 9.61 -0.30 -4.84
C ARG A 69 8.19 0.23 -4.69
N SER A 70 8.06 1.56 -4.68
CA SER A 70 6.77 2.23 -4.71
C SER A 70 6.83 3.49 -5.57
N TRP A 71 5.71 3.86 -6.17
CA TRP A 71 5.59 5.10 -6.93
C TRP A 71 4.25 5.76 -6.68
N GLN A 72 4.21 7.07 -6.86
CA GLN A 72 3.00 7.88 -6.75
C GLN A 72 2.46 8.16 -8.15
N CYS A 73 1.16 7.96 -8.31
CA CYS A 73 0.45 8.25 -9.54
C CYS A 73 -0.53 9.38 -9.34
N MET A 74 -0.46 10.33 -10.27
CA MET A 74 -1.30 11.50 -10.32
C MET A 74 -2.43 11.28 -11.32
N GLY A 75 -3.63 11.74 -10.98
CA GLY A 75 -4.76 11.79 -11.89
C GLY A 75 -5.83 10.75 -11.60
N ASN A 76 -6.27 10.03 -12.63
CA ASN A 76 -7.50 9.23 -12.55
C ASN A 76 -7.31 7.91 -11.78
N THR A 77 -7.84 7.86 -10.55
CA THR A 77 -7.90 6.67 -9.69
C THR A 77 -8.96 5.65 -10.12
N SER A 78 -9.82 5.98 -11.10
CA SER A 78 -10.90 5.10 -11.57
C SER A 78 -10.44 4.07 -12.61
N LYS A 79 -9.16 4.03 -12.98
CA LYS A 79 -8.66 3.07 -13.97
C LYS A 79 -8.68 1.66 -13.37
N ALA A 80 -9.13 0.68 -14.15
CA ALA A 80 -9.09 -0.73 -13.74
C ALA A 80 -7.67 -1.27 -13.60
N GLN A 81 -6.74 -0.75 -14.42
CA GLN A 81 -5.32 -1.07 -14.33
C GLN A 81 -4.57 0.01 -13.55
N VAL A 82 -3.69 -0.47 -12.68
CA VAL A 82 -2.76 0.34 -11.92
C VAL A 82 -1.76 0.99 -12.89
N CYS A 83 -1.43 2.27 -12.68
CA CYS A 83 -0.41 2.96 -13.47
C CYS A 83 0.94 2.23 -13.42
N SER A 84 1.66 2.25 -14.54
CA SER A 84 3.03 1.78 -14.65
C SER A 84 4.01 2.73 -13.95
N ILE A 85 5.19 2.23 -13.63
CA ILE A 85 6.25 3.05 -13.02
C ILE A 85 6.68 4.22 -13.90
N SER A 86 6.66 4.06 -15.24
CA SER A 86 6.99 5.13 -16.19
C SER A 86 5.96 6.25 -16.22
N GLU A 87 4.73 5.99 -15.79
CA GLU A 87 3.66 7.00 -15.68
C GLU A 87 3.66 7.68 -14.31
N GLY A 88 4.39 7.14 -13.33
CA GLY A 88 4.41 7.62 -11.96
C GLY A 88 5.72 8.28 -11.55
N ARG A 89 5.71 8.85 -10.34
CA ARG A 89 6.93 9.33 -9.67
C ARG A 89 7.40 8.26 -8.69
N GLU A 90 8.53 7.61 -8.98
CA GLU A 90 9.14 6.66 -8.05
C GLU A 90 9.50 7.33 -6.72
N LEU A 91 9.16 6.66 -5.62
CA LEU A 91 9.42 7.12 -4.27
C LEU A 91 10.58 6.31 -3.70
N ASN A 92 11.75 6.94 -3.66
CA ASN A 92 12.96 6.37 -3.06
C ASN A 92 12.75 6.18 -1.56
N GLY A 93 12.75 4.93 -1.11
CA GLY A 93 12.55 4.57 0.29
C GLY A 93 11.43 3.55 0.42
N ALA A 94 11.81 2.29 0.59
CA ALA A 94 10.93 1.34 1.24
C ALA A 94 10.63 1.92 2.64
N PRO A 95 9.37 2.18 3.04
CA PRO A 95 9.08 2.22 4.46
C PRO A 95 9.69 0.95 5.07
N PRO A 96 10.46 1.05 6.17
CA PRO A 96 10.91 -0.15 6.85
C PRO A 96 9.66 -0.98 7.07
N VAL A 97 9.68 -2.23 6.60
CA VAL A 97 8.71 -3.23 7.04
C VAL A 97 8.90 -3.22 8.55
N ALA A 98 8.04 -2.48 9.26
CA ALA A 98 8.02 -2.48 10.69
C ALA A 98 7.77 -3.93 11.02
N THR A 99 8.83 -4.62 11.44
CA THR A 99 8.78 -5.91 12.09
C THR A 99 7.66 -5.76 13.08
N ALA A 100 6.49 -6.31 12.75
CA ALA A 100 5.38 -6.36 13.68
C ALA A 100 6.01 -6.95 14.93
N LEU A 101 6.01 -6.16 16.00
CA LEU A 101 6.60 -6.52 17.28
C LEU A 101 5.93 -7.82 17.69
N VAL A 102 6.61 -8.94 17.45
CA VAL A 102 6.34 -10.19 18.13
C VAL A 102 6.69 -9.88 19.58
N PRO A 103 5.75 -9.89 20.54
CA PRO A 103 6.12 -9.81 21.92
C PRO A 103 6.93 -11.08 22.21
N THR A 104 8.22 -10.91 22.48
CA THR A 104 9.11 -11.95 22.96
C THR A 104 8.60 -12.39 24.32
N ALA A 105 7.67 -13.35 24.33
CA ALA A 105 7.31 -14.07 25.55
C ALA A 105 8.52 -14.93 25.91
N ALA A 106 9.28 -14.45 26.89
CA ALA A 106 10.41 -15.14 27.50
C ALA A 106 9.93 -16.48 28.08
N PHE A 107 10.20 -17.58 27.37
CA PHE A 107 10.22 -18.90 27.98
C PHE A 107 11.53 -19.03 28.75
N GLY A 108 11.48 -18.63 30.02
CA GLY A 108 12.47 -19.01 31.01
C GLY A 108 12.39 -20.52 31.24
N VAL A 109 13.47 -21.22 30.95
CA VAL A 109 13.68 -22.59 31.43
C VAL A 109 14.89 -22.59 32.35
N LYS A 110 14.62 -22.77 33.64
CA LYS A 110 15.48 -23.39 34.65
C LYS A 110 14.56 -24.07 35.67
N PRO A 111 14.98 -25.13 36.37
CA PRO A 111 16.34 -25.42 36.84
C PRO A 111 17.14 -26.40 35.99
#